data_AF-A0A9P8FN99-F1
#
_entry.id   AF-A0A9P8FN99-F1
#
_cell.length_a   1.000
_cell.length_b   1.000
_cell.length_c   1.000
_cell.angle_alpha   90.00
_cell.angle_beta   90.00
_cell.angle_gamma   90.00
#
_symmetry.space_group_name_H-M   'P 1'
#
loop_
_entity.id
_entity.type
_entity.pdbx_description
1 polymer ?
#
loop_
_entity_poly.entity_id
_entity_poly.type
_entity_poly.pdbx_seq_one_letter_code
_entity_poly.pdbx_strand_id
1 'polypeptide(L)'
;MTPEEYLHWSECRQASFTFRKGKRFREWAGFGVVTDSKPNDDIVDILGFLTFEIVQTLTEEALRVKNAEDIQRRESGGDEDQQRRKRIRREPGLFDPPEEARTPVNTKHITEAFRRLQRPDAKSRYMSHIPAGIRRTPLKLI
;
A
#
# COMPACT_ATOMS: atom_id res chain seq x y z
N MET A 1 -23.73 6.91 -3.54
CA MET A 1 -23.38 5.54 -3.16
C MET A 1 -24.61 4.68 -3.39
N THR A 2 -24.54 3.75 -4.33
CA THR A 2 -25.63 2.80 -4.57
C THR A 2 -25.68 1.75 -3.44
N PRO A 3 -26.80 1.04 -3.26
CA PRO A 3 -26.89 -0.05 -2.29
C PRO A 3 -25.80 -1.12 -2.47
N GLU A 4 -25.47 -1.45 -3.72
CA GLU A 4 -24.47 -2.45 -4.07
C GLU A 4 -23.05 -1.98 -3.72
N GLU A 5 -22.75 -0.71 -3.98
CA GLU A 5 -21.48 -0.09 -3.58
C GLU A 5 -21.31 -0.08 -2.05
N TYR A 6 -22.39 0.23 -1.31
CA TYR A 6 -22.36 0.18 0.15
C TYR A 6 -22.16 -1.25 0.67
N LEU A 7 -22.86 -2.23 0.09
CA LEU A 7 -22.71 -3.63 0.46
C LEU A 7 -21.26 -4.08 0.26
N HIS A 8 -20.69 -3.81 -0.90
CA HIS A 8 -19.29 -4.14 -1.21
C HIS A 8 -18.31 -3.47 -0.23
N TRP A 9 -18.50 -2.18 0.06
CA TRP A 9 -17.72 -1.47 1.08
C TRP A 9 -17.81 -2.19 2.44
N SER A 10 -19.01 -2.57 2.86
CA SER A 10 -19.22 -3.21 4.15
C SER A 10 -18.56 -4.60 4.24
N GLU A 11 -18.61 -5.38 3.16
CA GLU A 11 -17.97 -6.70 3.07
C GLU A 11 -16.44 -6.59 3.11
N CYS A 12 -15.86 -5.68 2.32
CA CYS A 12 -14.43 -5.43 2.32
C CYS A 12 -13.93 -4.93 3.68
N ARG A 13 -14.71 -4.09 4.37
CA ARG A 13 -14.38 -3.60 5.72
C ARG A 13 -14.41 -4.69 6.78
N GLN A 14 -15.28 -5.70 6.64
CA GLN A 14 -15.37 -6.82 7.56
C GLN A 14 -14.42 -7.97 7.20
N ALA A 15 -13.81 -7.94 6.02
CA ALA A 15 -12.84 -8.94 5.60
C ALA A 15 -11.59 -8.90 6.49
N SER A 16 -11.09 -10.07 6.88
CA SER A 16 -9.91 -10.22 7.73
C SER A 16 -8.98 -11.29 7.16
N PHE A 17 -7.68 -11.11 7.38
CA PHE A 17 -6.66 -12.09 7.00
C PHE A 17 -6.72 -13.39 7.82
N THR A 18 -7.35 -13.35 9.00
CA THR A 18 -7.29 -14.43 9.98
C THR A 18 -8.66 -15.05 10.27
N PHE A 19 -9.76 -14.33 10.04
CA PHE A 19 -11.11 -14.86 10.25
C PHE A 19 -11.35 -16.13 9.45
N ARG A 20 -11.62 -17.24 10.16
CA ARG A 20 -11.77 -18.60 9.59
C ARG A 20 -10.57 -19.09 8.76
N LYS A 21 -9.41 -18.42 8.84
CA LYS A 21 -8.18 -18.72 8.08
C LYS A 21 -6.91 -18.79 8.94
N GLY A 22 -7.05 -18.81 10.27
CA GLY A 22 -5.92 -18.80 11.22
C GLY A 22 -4.84 -19.87 10.99
N LYS A 23 -5.19 -21.11 10.59
CA LYS A 23 -4.19 -22.13 10.24
C LYS A 23 -3.31 -21.70 9.07
N ARG A 24 -3.92 -21.23 7.98
CA ARG A 24 -3.22 -20.77 6.77
C ARG A 24 -2.39 -19.52 7.06
N PHE A 25 -2.92 -18.60 7.86
CA PHE A 25 -2.17 -17.41 8.28
C PHE A 25 -0.92 -17.79 9.08
N ARG A 26 -1.04 -18.73 10.04
CA ARG A 26 0.10 -19.18 10.86
C ARG A 26 1.20 -19.85 10.04
N GLU A 27 0.82 -20.64 9.05
CA GLU A 27 1.76 -21.28 8.13
C GLU A 27 2.45 -20.25 7.22
N TRP A 28 1.66 -19.36 6.62
CA TRP A 28 2.18 -18.30 5.74
C TRP A 28 3.11 -17.33 6.46
N ALA A 29 2.76 -16.90 7.67
CA ALA A 29 3.57 -16.00 8.48
C ALA A 29 4.82 -16.68 9.08
N GLY A 30 4.95 -18.01 8.96
CA GLY A 30 6.14 -18.74 9.38
C GLY A 30 6.34 -18.79 10.90
N PHE A 31 5.28 -18.87 11.71
CA PHE A 31 5.43 -18.87 13.18
C PHE A 31 6.35 -19.96 13.70
N GLY A 32 6.38 -21.14 13.08
CA GLY A 32 7.28 -22.23 13.46
C GLY A 32 8.77 -21.93 13.25
N VAL A 33 9.12 -20.83 12.57
CA VAL A 33 10.49 -20.34 12.40
C VAL A 33 10.83 -19.27 13.45
N VAL A 34 9.83 -18.53 13.94
CA VAL A 34 10.02 -17.33 14.79
C VAL A 34 9.76 -17.61 16.26
N THR A 35 8.98 -18.64 16.59
CA THR A 35 8.63 -19.04 17.96
C THR A 35 8.51 -20.56 18.08
N ASP A 36 9.06 -21.10 19.18
CA ASP A 36 8.92 -22.51 19.53
C ASP A 36 7.52 -22.87 20.05
N SER A 37 6.75 -21.86 20.45
CA SER A 37 5.39 -22.01 20.98
C SER A 37 4.32 -21.65 19.95
N LYS A 38 3.23 -22.40 19.96
CA LYS A 38 2.05 -22.10 19.12
C LYS A 38 1.37 -20.83 19.65
N PRO A 39 1.26 -19.75 18.86
CA PRO A 39 0.58 -18.54 19.29
C PRO A 39 -0.90 -18.81 19.55
N ASN A 40 -1.44 -18.15 20.59
CA ASN A 40 -2.86 -18.19 20.91
C ASN A 40 -3.69 -17.55 19.78
N ASP A 41 -4.95 -17.94 19.66
CA ASP A 41 -5.87 -17.39 18.65
C ASP A 41 -6.09 -15.88 18.85
N ASP A 42 -6.02 -15.36 20.08
CA ASP A 42 -6.05 -13.91 20.36
C ASP A 42 -4.86 -13.17 19.73
N ILE A 43 -3.66 -13.77 19.75
CA ILE A 43 -2.47 -13.19 19.11
C ILE A 43 -2.64 -13.19 17.60
N VAL A 44 -3.22 -14.25 17.05
CA VAL A 44 -3.53 -14.33 15.62
C VAL A 44 -4.53 -13.25 15.23
N ASP A 45 -5.54 -12.98 16.04
CA ASP A 45 -6.51 -11.92 15.79
C ASP A 45 -5.87 -10.52 15.83
N ILE A 46 -5.06 -10.22 16.85
CA ILE A 46 -4.30 -8.96 16.94
C ILE A 46 -3.42 -8.77 15.71
N LEU A 47 -2.71 -9.80 15.26
CA LEU A 47 -1.88 -9.72 14.05
C LEU A 47 -2.71 -9.60 12.78
N GLY A 48 -3.91 -10.17 12.74
CA GLY A 48 -4.89 -9.95 11.68
C GLY A 48 -5.31 -8.48 11.58
N PHE A 49 -5.58 -7.84 12.72
CA PHE A 49 -5.88 -6.42 12.78
C PHE A 49 -4.69 -5.55 12.36
N LEU A 50 -3.49 -5.83 12.91
CA LEU A 50 -2.29 -5.07 12.54
C LEU A 50 -2.00 -5.16 11.04
N THR A 51 -2.09 -6.36 10.44
CA THR A 51 -1.87 -6.54 9.00
C THR A 51 -2.90 -5.82 8.13
N PHE A 52 -4.16 -5.73 8.58
CA PHE A 52 -5.17 -4.90 7.94
C PHE A 52 -4.77 -3.41 7.96
N GLU A 53 -4.39 -2.88 9.12
CA GLU A 53 -3.93 -1.49 9.28
C GLU A 53 -2.68 -1.21 8.43
N ILE A 54 -1.73 -2.15 8.34
CA ILE A 54 -0.55 -2.04 7.47
C ILE A 54 -0.98 -1.81 6.02
N VAL A 55 -1.89 -2.65 5.50
CA VAL A 55 -2.35 -2.59 4.11
C VAL A 55 -3.12 -1.29 3.87
N GLN A 56 -4.00 -0.90 4.80
CA GLN A 56 -4.73 0.36 4.71
C GLN A 56 -3.77 1.55 4.65
N THR A 57 -2.89 1.71 5.64
CA THR A 57 -1.94 2.83 5.73
C THR A 57 -1.02 2.88 4.50
N LEU A 58 -0.50 1.74 4.07
CA LEU A 58 0.40 1.66 2.91
C LEU A 58 -0.32 2.03 1.61
N THR A 59 -1.56 1.58 1.40
CA THR A 59 -2.32 1.89 0.19
C THR A 59 -2.80 3.33 0.16
N GLU A 60 -3.17 3.90 1.31
CA GLU A 60 -3.48 5.34 1.43
C GLU A 60 -2.28 6.21 1.06
N GLU A 61 -1.09 5.92 1.60
CA GLU A 61 0.13 6.64 1.24
C GLU A 61 0.50 6.45 -0.23
N ALA A 62 0.32 5.25 -0.78
CA ALA A 62 0.56 5.00 -2.20
C ALA A 62 -0.39 5.80 -3.10
N LEU A 63 -1.65 6.00 -2.69
CA LEU A 63 -2.59 6.88 -3.38
C LEU A 63 -2.15 8.34 -3.30
N ARG A 64 -1.62 8.81 -2.16
CA ARG A 64 -1.04 10.17 -2.01
C ARG A 64 0.18 10.35 -2.93
N VAL A 65 1.07 9.37 -3.00
CA VAL A 65 2.24 9.36 -3.91
C VAL A 65 1.77 9.44 -5.37
N LYS A 66 0.84 8.58 -5.76
CA LYS A 66 0.30 8.56 -7.12
C LYS A 66 -0.33 9.90 -7.51
N ASN A 67 -1.14 10.47 -6.62
CA ASN A 67 -1.76 11.76 -6.87
C ASN A 67 -0.72 12.88 -7.09
N ALA A 68 0.35 12.90 -6.30
CA ALA A 68 1.43 13.85 -6.48
C ALA A 68 2.16 13.65 -7.83
N GLU A 69 2.39 12.40 -8.22
CA GLU A 69 2.99 12.08 -9.54
C GLU A 69 2.07 12.51 -10.69
N ASP A 70 0.77 12.22 -10.61
CA ASP A 70 -0.21 12.58 -11.64
C ASP A 70 -0.30 14.11 -11.81
N ILE A 71 -0.25 14.89 -10.71
CA ILE A 71 -0.19 16.35 -10.75
C ILE A 71 1.10 16.82 -11.42
N GLN A 72 2.26 16.31 -10.98
CA GLN A 72 3.54 16.70 -11.54
C GLN A 72 3.65 16.38 -13.04
N ARG A 73 3.10 15.23 -13.48
CA ARG A 73 3.05 14.84 -14.90
C ARG A 73 2.21 15.82 -15.73
N ARG A 74 1.07 16.27 -15.19
CA ARG A 74 0.20 17.27 -15.83
C ARG A 74 0.89 18.64 -15.94
N GLU A 75 1.62 19.05 -14.91
CA GLU A 75 2.33 20.34 -14.88
C GLU A 75 3.60 20.33 -15.76
N SER A 76 4.34 19.22 -15.78
CA SER A 76 5.62 19.12 -16.49
C SER A 76 5.48 18.85 -17.99
N GLY A 77 4.27 18.54 -18.48
CA GLY A 77 3.98 18.27 -19.90
C GLY A 77 4.76 17.07 -20.52
N GLY A 78 5.48 16.30 -19.70
CA GLY A 78 6.66 15.55 -20.14
C GLY A 78 6.46 14.11 -20.63
N ASP A 79 5.24 13.63 -20.78
CA ASP A 79 4.97 12.25 -21.26
C ASP A 79 3.69 12.16 -22.10
N GLU A 80 2.77 13.12 -21.94
CA GLU A 80 1.53 13.14 -22.71
C GLU A 80 1.81 13.29 -24.20
N ASP A 81 2.87 13.97 -24.64
CA ASP A 81 3.09 14.23 -26.07
C ASP A 81 3.39 12.96 -26.88
N GLN A 82 3.99 11.91 -26.31
CA GLN A 82 4.24 10.65 -27.04
C GLN A 82 3.03 9.70 -27.02
N GLN A 83 2.28 9.63 -25.91
CA GLN A 83 1.08 8.79 -25.81
C GLN A 83 -0.16 9.47 -26.40
N ARG A 84 -0.34 10.79 -26.27
CA ARG A 84 -1.31 11.57 -27.06
C ARG A 84 -0.99 11.49 -28.53
N ARG A 85 0.26 11.60 -29.02
CA ARG A 85 0.52 11.42 -30.46
C ARG A 85 0.13 10.04 -30.99
N LYS A 86 0.15 8.99 -30.15
CA LYS A 86 -0.35 7.65 -30.51
C LYS A 86 -1.87 7.49 -30.34
N ARG A 87 -2.48 8.13 -29.34
CA ARG A 87 -3.94 8.12 -29.07
C ARG A 87 -4.72 9.10 -29.95
N ILE A 88 -4.22 10.29 -30.24
CA ILE A 88 -4.78 11.28 -31.20
C ILE A 88 -4.90 10.68 -32.61
N ARG A 89 -4.09 9.68 -32.96
CA ARG A 89 -4.23 8.96 -34.24
C ARG A 89 -5.43 8.00 -34.28
N ARG A 90 -6.13 7.78 -33.17
CA ARG A 90 -7.35 6.96 -33.06
C ARG A 90 -8.34 7.68 -32.16
N GLU A 91 -9.28 8.43 -32.73
CA GLU A 91 -10.44 8.87 -31.95
C GLU A 91 -11.11 7.63 -31.33
N PRO A 92 -11.39 7.64 -30.02
CA PRO A 92 -12.00 6.49 -29.37
C PRO A 92 -13.36 6.21 -30.01
N GLY A 93 -13.53 5.00 -30.52
CA GLY A 93 -14.76 4.56 -31.16
C GLY A 93 -15.87 4.38 -30.14
N LEU A 94 -17.13 4.44 -30.61
CA LEU A 94 -18.34 4.24 -29.78
C LEU A 94 -18.39 2.85 -29.08
N PHE A 95 -17.54 1.92 -29.50
CA PHE A 95 -17.42 0.57 -28.96
C PHE A 95 -16.07 0.30 -28.28
N ASP A 96 -15.24 1.34 -28.11
CA ASP A 96 -14.05 1.20 -27.28
C ASP A 96 -14.47 1.01 -25.81
N PRO A 97 -13.69 0.24 -25.03
CA PRO A 97 -13.96 0.08 -23.60
C PRO A 97 -14.08 1.45 -22.93
N PRO A 98 -15.02 1.64 -21.99
CA PRO A 98 -15.12 2.89 -21.26
C PRO A 98 -13.78 3.21 -20.63
N GLU A 99 -13.35 4.47 -20.73
CA GLU A 99 -12.10 4.92 -20.13
C GLU A 99 -12.18 4.66 -18.62
N GLU A 100 -11.37 3.71 -18.13
CA GLU A 100 -11.24 3.47 -16.69
C GLU A 100 -10.87 4.81 -16.02
N ALA A 101 -11.77 5.33 -15.18
CA ALA A 101 -11.68 6.69 -14.66
C ALA A 101 -10.39 6.97 -13.88
N ARG A 102 -9.63 5.93 -13.49
CA ARG A 102 -8.36 6.08 -12.79
C ARG A 102 -7.41 4.92 -13.07
N THR A 103 -6.19 5.26 -13.45
CA THR A 103 -5.09 4.30 -13.56
C THR A 103 -4.79 3.66 -12.18
N PRO A 104 -4.36 2.39 -12.13
CA PRO A 104 -4.13 1.66 -10.88
C PRO A 104 -2.87 2.13 -10.14
N VAL A 105 -2.74 1.67 -8.89
CA VAL A 105 -1.51 1.83 -8.08
C VAL A 105 -0.44 0.86 -8.58
N ASN A 106 0.76 1.37 -8.87
CA ASN A 106 1.91 0.58 -9.33
C ASN A 106 2.91 0.32 -8.19
N THR A 107 3.82 -0.64 -8.40
CA THR A 107 4.89 -0.99 -7.45
C THR A 107 5.75 0.20 -7.03
N LYS A 108 6.01 1.15 -7.93
CA LYS A 108 6.74 2.39 -7.61
C LYS A 108 6.04 3.26 -6.57
N HIS A 109 4.70 3.31 -6.58
CA HIS A 109 3.94 4.07 -5.58
C HIS A 109 4.03 3.40 -4.21
N ILE A 110 3.96 2.06 -4.17
CA ILE A 110 4.07 1.27 -2.95
C ILE A 110 5.46 1.41 -2.31
N THR A 111 6.51 1.29 -3.11
CA THR A 111 7.90 1.42 -2.64
C THR A 111 8.20 2.81 -2.10
N GLU A 112 7.72 3.87 -2.78
CA GLU A 112 7.86 5.24 -2.28
C GLU A 112 6.99 5.51 -1.05
N ALA A 113 5.77 4.98 -1.00
CA ALA A 113 4.91 5.05 0.19
C ALA A 113 5.58 4.40 1.40
N PHE A 114 6.11 3.19 1.24
CA PHE A 114 6.86 2.49 2.28
C PHE A 114 8.06 3.33 2.75
N ARG A 115 8.84 3.91 1.83
CA ARG A 115 9.96 4.80 2.17
C ARG A 115 9.51 6.02 2.99
N ARG A 116 8.35 6.63 2.68
CA ARG A 116 7.79 7.77 3.43
C ARG A 116 7.37 7.37 4.84
N LEU A 117 6.72 6.22 4.98
CA LEU A 117 6.27 5.70 6.28
C LEU A 117 7.45 5.28 7.17
N GLN A 118 8.53 4.75 6.60
CA GLN A 118 9.75 4.36 7.32
C GLN A 118 10.66 5.55 7.70
N ARG A 119 10.23 6.81 7.52
CA ARG A 119 11.06 7.97 7.89
C ARG A 119 11.40 7.94 9.38
N PRO A 120 12.69 8.06 9.76
CA PRO A 120 13.08 8.10 11.16
C PRO A 120 12.48 9.32 11.86
N ASP A 121 12.13 9.14 13.12
CA ASP A 121 11.68 10.22 13.99
C ASP A 121 12.81 11.25 14.21
N ALA A 122 12.45 12.43 14.72
CA ALA A 122 13.40 13.51 14.94
C ALA A 122 14.55 13.10 15.88
N LYS A 123 14.27 12.30 16.91
CA LYS A 123 15.28 11.81 17.85
C LYS A 123 16.23 10.82 17.16
N SER A 124 15.73 9.85 16.40
CA SER A 124 16.61 8.94 15.63
C SER A 124 17.48 9.68 14.60
N ARG A 125 16.92 10.68 13.91
CA ARG A 125 17.69 11.57 13.02
C ARG A 125 18.77 12.35 13.76
N TYR A 126 18.43 12.97 14.88
CA TYR A 126 19.40 13.70 15.70
C TYR A 126 20.55 12.77 16.16
N MET A 127 20.18 11.59 16.67
CA MET A 127 21.14 10.60 17.12
C MET A 127 22.08 10.15 15.99
N SER A 128 21.63 10.13 14.72
CA SER A 128 22.49 9.76 13.58
C SER A 128 23.65 10.74 13.31
N HIS A 129 23.52 12.00 13.74
CA HIS A 129 24.61 13.00 13.61
C HIS A 129 25.72 12.79 14.64
N ILE A 130 25.48 12.03 15.71
CA ILE A 130 26.48 11.73 16.73
C ILE A 130 27.35 10.57 16.20
N PRO A 131 28.66 10.78 15.97
CA PRO A 131 29.54 9.72 15.48
C PRO A 131 29.60 8.56 16.48
N ALA A 132 29.00 7.42 16.12
CA ALA A 132 29.10 6.18 16.90
C ALA A 132 28.97 4.94 16.00
N GLY A 133 29.75 4.90 14.92
CA GLY A 133 29.76 3.78 13.98
C GLY A 133 28.45 3.58 13.22
N ILE A 134 28.29 2.42 12.60
CA ILE A 134 27.11 2.05 11.80
C ILE A 134 25.95 1.74 12.74
N ARG A 135 24.95 2.64 12.81
CA ARG A 135 23.73 2.43 13.57
C ARG A 135 22.67 1.79 12.68
N ARG A 136 22.27 0.55 12.99
CA ARG A 136 21.11 -0.10 12.37
C ARG A 136 19.86 0.35 13.12
N THR A 137 18.92 0.97 12.41
CA THR A 137 17.60 1.31 12.96
C THR A 137 16.60 0.20 12.64
N PRO A 138 15.79 -0.26 13.60
CA PRO A 138 14.72 -1.20 13.31
C PRO A 138 13.69 -0.55 12.38
N LEU A 139 13.01 -1.37 11.58
CA LEU A 139 11.86 -0.92 10.80
C LEU A 139 10.72 -0.54 11.74
N LYS A 140 10.00 0.51 11.38
CA LYS A 140 8.75 0.86 12.04
C LYS A 140 7.68 -0.12 11.57
N LEU A 141 6.87 -0.60 12.51
CA LEU A 141 5.57 -1.15 12.15
C LEU A 141 4.74 0.02 11.60
N ILE A 142 4.19 -0.17 10.40
CA ILE A 142 3.39 0.84 9.70
C ILE A 142 1.95 0.39 9.63
#